data_AF-A0A8J2N096-F1
#
_entry.id   AF-A0A8J2N096-F1
#
_cell.length_a   1.000
_cell.length_b   1.000
_cell.length_c   1.000
_cell.angle_alpha   90.00
_cell.angle_beta   90.00
_cell.angle_gamma   90.00
#
_symmetry.space_group_name_H-M   'P 1'
#
loop_
_entity.id
_entity.type
_entity.pdbx_description
1 polymer ?
#
loop_
_entity_poly.entity_id
_entity_poly.type
_entity_poly.pdbx_seq_one_letter_code
_entity_poly.pdbx_strand_id
1 'polypeptide(L)'
;MDDARKGDAALSASKPDEAIEHYTKALSVNSTAVKYYIGRATAYQRTSKYAESLSDAELAVVLAKKRGSRELIKDAQFRRAVALFHLGKYADAEFLLKIVKGLDEKDKMLPIWESKVATKLKDVPEDDEKRRVNIKETPDVEMPSAPVSTAPPKAEAPAPAPAQAPKPVAPTPKDKIKTDWYQSPDTVTLTIMAKGAPKDKVSVEFEERAVSVSFPVVDSSEYSYNADPLYEKIDPSQSKYRITPTKIEITMRKATTGMKWHDLEHPDGNITITQAPDASLPVRMSKDTAPAYPTSSKSGAKNWDKVVVNDLDDKDEIEGDETSHFFKQLYSGATPEQQRAMMKSYQESGGTVLSTDWSNVGNKTVVPEPPEGMEAKKYSG
;
A
#
# COMPACT_ATOMS: atom_id res chain seq x y z
N MET A 1 3.47 -9.46 -7.99
CA MET A 1 4.10 -8.15 -7.67
C MET A 1 5.28 -7.83 -8.59
N ASP A 2 5.57 -8.70 -9.55
CA ASP A 2 6.79 -8.65 -10.38
C ASP A 2 6.77 -7.59 -11.48
N ASP A 3 5.58 -7.23 -11.99
CA ASP A 3 5.48 -6.29 -13.11
C ASP A 3 5.93 -4.87 -12.75
N ALA A 4 5.71 -4.41 -11.52
CA ALA A 4 6.19 -3.09 -11.09
C ALA A 4 7.72 -3.03 -11.10
N ARG A 5 8.37 -4.05 -10.53
CA ARG A 5 9.83 -4.17 -10.50
C ARG A 5 10.42 -4.30 -11.92
N LYS A 6 9.74 -5.01 -12.82
CA LYS A 6 10.10 -5.08 -14.24
C LYS A 6 9.96 -3.71 -14.92
N GLY A 7 8.94 -2.93 -14.57
CA GLY A 7 8.78 -1.55 -15.03
C GLY A 7 9.92 -0.63 -14.59
N ASP A 8 10.33 -0.71 -13.32
CA ASP A 8 11.48 0.03 -12.78
C ASP A 8 12.79 -0.37 -13.47
N ALA A 9 13.00 -1.68 -13.68
CA ALA A 9 14.16 -2.20 -14.38
C ALA A 9 14.20 -1.74 -15.85
N ALA A 10 13.06 -1.78 -16.56
CA ALA A 10 12.95 -1.32 -17.94
C ALA A 10 13.21 0.20 -18.07
N LEU A 11 12.72 1.01 -17.12
CA LEU A 11 13.07 2.43 -17.06
C LEU A 11 14.57 2.65 -16.85
N SER A 12 15.19 1.86 -15.98
CA SER A 12 16.62 1.97 -15.69
C SER A 12 17.47 1.52 -16.89
N ALA A 13 16.98 0.54 -17.65
CA ALA A 13 17.58 0.05 -18.90
C ALA A 13 17.28 0.94 -20.13
N SER A 14 16.71 2.13 -19.93
CA SER A 14 16.34 3.06 -21.02
C SER A 14 15.37 2.47 -22.06
N LYS A 15 14.49 1.56 -21.63
CA LYS A 15 13.42 0.93 -22.43
C LYS A 15 12.05 1.43 -21.97
N PRO A 16 11.63 2.64 -22.38
CA PRO A 16 10.43 3.26 -21.83
C PRO A 16 9.14 2.60 -22.31
N ASP A 17 9.09 2.04 -23.53
CA ASP A 17 7.89 1.35 -24.04
C ASP A 17 7.59 0.06 -23.25
N GLU A 18 8.61 -0.77 -23.00
CA GLU A 18 8.49 -1.96 -22.13
C GLU A 18 8.07 -1.56 -20.70
N ALA A 19 8.60 -0.46 -20.18
CA ALA A 19 8.22 0.05 -18.86
C ALA A 19 6.74 0.44 -18.81
N ILE A 20 6.20 1.10 -19.84
CA ILE A 20 4.78 1.48 -19.92
C ILE A 20 3.89 0.24 -19.86
N GLU A 21 4.24 -0.82 -20.59
CA GLU A 21 3.47 -2.07 -20.58
C GLU A 21 3.46 -2.70 -19.19
N HIS A 22 4.64 -2.81 -18.57
CA HIS A 22 4.78 -3.40 -17.24
C HIS A 22 4.07 -2.58 -16.16
N TYR A 23 4.15 -1.25 -16.18
CA TYR A 23 3.38 -0.42 -15.26
C TYR A 23 1.89 -0.51 -15.51
N THR A 24 1.44 -0.62 -16.76
CA THR A 24 0.02 -0.79 -17.08
C THR A 24 -0.52 -2.11 -16.56
N LYS A 25 0.25 -3.19 -16.69
CA LYS A 25 -0.06 -4.49 -16.06
C LYS A 25 -0.10 -4.38 -14.54
N ALA A 26 0.90 -3.73 -13.93
CA ALA A 26 0.95 -3.52 -12.48
C ALA A 26 -0.25 -2.71 -11.96
N LEU A 27 -0.67 -1.69 -12.71
CA LEU A 27 -1.84 -0.85 -12.39
C LEU A 27 -3.17 -1.57 -12.56
N SER A 28 -3.25 -2.59 -13.44
CA SER A 28 -4.44 -3.44 -13.54
C SER A 28 -4.68 -4.27 -12.28
N VAL A 29 -3.60 -4.61 -11.57
CA VAL A 29 -3.63 -5.37 -10.31
C VAL A 29 -3.77 -4.42 -9.11
N ASN A 30 -3.05 -3.29 -9.12
CA ASN A 30 -3.12 -2.27 -8.07
C ASN A 30 -3.29 -0.87 -8.66
N SER A 31 -4.55 -0.50 -8.91
CA SER A 31 -4.93 0.78 -9.53
C SER A 31 -4.75 2.00 -8.61
N THR A 32 -4.39 1.80 -7.34
CA THR A 32 -4.21 2.90 -6.38
C THR A 32 -2.74 3.21 -6.09
N ALA A 33 -1.81 2.45 -6.67
CA ALA A 33 -0.38 2.58 -6.42
C ALA A 33 0.20 3.82 -7.10
N VAL A 34 0.44 4.87 -6.32
CA VAL A 34 0.97 6.16 -6.78
C VAL A 34 2.29 6.02 -7.54
N LYS A 35 3.23 5.22 -7.01
CA LYS A 35 4.56 5.03 -7.61
C LYS A 35 4.48 4.50 -9.05
N TYR A 36 3.48 3.67 -9.37
CA TYR A 36 3.35 3.09 -10.71
C TYR A 36 2.87 4.13 -11.72
N TYR A 37 1.98 5.04 -11.31
CA TYR A 37 1.61 6.19 -12.13
C TYR A 37 2.78 7.15 -12.33
N ILE A 38 3.58 7.44 -11.29
CA ILE A 38 4.79 8.28 -11.40
C ILE A 38 5.82 7.64 -12.35
N GLY A 39 6.06 6.34 -12.22
CA GLY A 39 6.95 5.57 -13.08
C GLY A 39 6.48 5.58 -14.54
N ARG A 40 5.18 5.30 -14.77
CA ARG A 40 4.59 5.32 -16.10
C ARG A 40 4.58 6.72 -16.73
N ALA A 41 4.29 7.77 -15.95
CA ALA A 41 4.40 9.17 -16.39
C ALA A 41 5.82 9.52 -16.84
N THR A 42 6.84 9.00 -16.14
CA THR A 42 8.25 9.17 -16.51
C THR A 42 8.59 8.46 -17.82
N ALA A 43 8.08 7.25 -18.01
CA ALA A 43 8.23 6.50 -19.26
C ALA A 43 7.56 7.25 -20.43
N TYR A 44 6.35 7.77 -20.22
CA TYR A 44 5.66 8.59 -21.22
C TYR A 44 6.42 9.85 -21.63
N GLN A 45 7.05 10.54 -20.67
CA GLN A 45 7.92 11.70 -20.97
C GLN A 45 9.09 11.34 -21.88
N ARG A 46 9.68 10.15 -21.69
CA ARG A 46 10.79 9.65 -22.53
C ARG A 46 10.33 9.26 -23.92
N THR A 47 9.07 8.87 -24.09
CA THR A 47 8.45 8.57 -25.41
C THR A 47 7.73 9.77 -26.04
N SER A 48 7.87 10.97 -25.47
CA SER A 48 7.18 12.20 -25.92
C SER A 48 5.64 12.15 -25.87
N LYS A 49 5.05 11.24 -25.09
CA LYS A 49 3.61 11.11 -24.84
C LYS A 49 3.18 12.01 -23.68
N TYR A 50 3.27 13.32 -23.89
CA TYR A 50 3.14 14.30 -22.79
C TYR A 50 1.72 14.45 -22.23
N ALA A 51 0.68 14.20 -23.04
CA ALA A 51 -0.71 14.25 -22.58
C ALA A 51 -1.06 13.10 -21.64
N GLU A 52 -0.59 11.89 -21.96
CA GLU A 52 -0.74 10.70 -21.13
C GLU A 52 0.11 10.82 -19.85
N SER A 53 1.32 11.37 -19.98
CA SER A 53 2.15 11.70 -18.82
C SER A 53 1.47 12.67 -17.86
N LEU A 54 0.82 13.71 -18.39
CA LEU A 54 0.08 14.68 -17.59
C LEU A 54 -1.06 13.98 -16.83
N SER A 55 -1.84 13.16 -17.53
CA SER A 55 -2.97 12.42 -16.95
C SER A 55 -2.53 11.51 -15.79
N ASP A 56 -1.45 10.76 -15.98
CA ASP A 56 -0.88 9.90 -14.94
C ASP A 56 -0.34 10.70 -13.75
N ALA A 57 0.34 11.82 -14.02
CA ALA A 57 0.88 12.67 -12.97
C ALA A 57 -0.24 13.32 -12.14
N GLU A 58 -1.33 13.74 -12.76
CA GLU A 58 -2.50 14.30 -12.07
C GLU A 58 -3.17 13.27 -11.17
N LEU A 59 -3.38 12.07 -11.68
CA LEU A 59 -3.93 10.98 -10.88
C LEU A 59 -3.01 10.60 -9.72
N ALA A 60 -1.69 10.60 -9.94
CA ALA A 60 -0.71 10.37 -8.90
C ALA A 60 -0.82 11.40 -7.77
N VAL A 61 -1.04 12.70 -8.09
CA VAL A 61 -1.25 13.75 -7.07
C VAL A 61 -2.50 13.46 -6.23
N VAL A 62 -3.63 13.12 -6.87
CA VAL A 62 -4.89 12.81 -6.16
C VAL A 62 -4.70 11.63 -5.21
N LEU A 63 -4.09 10.55 -5.71
CA LEU A 63 -3.83 9.35 -4.92
C LEU A 63 -2.80 9.59 -3.80
N ALA A 64 -1.78 10.41 -4.04
CA ALA A 64 -0.77 10.77 -3.05
C ALA A 64 -1.36 11.62 -1.91
N LYS A 65 -2.21 12.61 -2.24
CA LYS A 65 -2.94 13.42 -1.26
C LYS A 65 -3.89 12.57 -0.43
N LYS A 66 -4.61 11.63 -1.04
CA LYS A 66 -5.47 10.67 -0.32
C LYS A 66 -4.69 9.80 0.68
N ARG A 67 -3.43 9.50 0.37
CA ARG A 67 -2.52 8.71 1.23
C ARG A 67 -1.74 9.57 2.24
N GLY A 68 -1.81 10.89 2.16
CA GLY A 68 -1.07 11.81 3.04
C GLY A 68 0.47 11.76 2.86
N SER A 69 0.97 11.24 1.74
CA SER A 69 2.41 11.06 1.54
C SER A 69 3.04 12.28 0.86
N ARG A 70 3.68 13.14 1.65
CA ARG A 70 4.32 14.37 1.18
C ARG A 70 5.34 14.13 0.05
N GLU A 71 6.19 13.12 0.19
CA GLU A 71 7.19 12.75 -0.83
C GLU A 71 6.54 12.37 -2.17
N LEU A 72 5.48 11.57 -2.14
CA LEU A 72 4.79 11.16 -3.36
C LEU A 72 4.01 12.31 -3.99
N ILE A 73 3.48 13.24 -3.18
CA ILE A 73 2.86 14.47 -3.70
C ILE A 73 3.91 15.31 -4.42
N LYS A 74 5.09 15.50 -3.81
CA LYS A 74 6.21 16.22 -4.43
C LYS A 74 6.58 15.63 -5.78
N ASP A 75 6.86 14.33 -5.83
CA ASP A 75 7.27 13.65 -7.06
C ASP A 75 6.19 13.74 -8.14
N ALA A 76 4.91 13.53 -7.78
CA ALA A 76 3.80 13.63 -8.72
C ALA A 76 3.62 15.05 -9.27
N GLN A 77 3.69 16.08 -8.43
CA GLN A 77 3.60 17.49 -8.85
C GLN A 77 4.79 17.87 -9.75
N PHE A 78 5.98 17.38 -9.44
CA PHE A 78 7.15 17.59 -10.28
C PHE A 78 6.98 16.94 -11.66
N ARG A 79 6.49 15.69 -11.74
CA ARG A 79 6.17 15.06 -13.03
C ARG A 79 5.11 15.82 -13.81
N ARG A 80 4.10 16.35 -13.13
CA ARG A 80 3.04 17.17 -13.72
C ARG A 80 3.59 18.47 -14.33
N ALA A 81 4.48 19.16 -13.61
CA ALA A 81 5.16 20.36 -14.11
C ALA A 81 5.97 20.09 -15.38
N VAL A 82 6.73 18.99 -15.39
CA VAL A 82 7.51 18.56 -16.57
C VAL A 82 6.61 18.27 -17.77
N ALA A 83 5.48 17.57 -17.57
CA ALA A 83 4.53 17.29 -18.65
C ALA A 83 3.94 18.59 -19.24
N LEU A 84 3.54 19.54 -18.39
CA LEU A 84 3.00 20.84 -18.81
C LEU A 84 4.01 21.70 -19.56
N PHE A 85 5.28 21.67 -19.14
CA PHE A 85 6.36 22.33 -19.87
C PHE A 85 6.46 21.84 -21.32
N HIS A 86 6.41 20.53 -21.52
CA HIS A 86 6.47 19.95 -22.86
C HIS A 86 5.19 20.17 -23.69
N LEU A 87 4.05 20.40 -23.03
CA LEU A 87 2.80 20.83 -23.67
C LEU A 87 2.75 22.34 -23.95
N GLY A 88 3.79 23.09 -23.61
CA GLY A 88 3.88 24.54 -23.85
C GLY A 88 3.12 25.40 -22.84
N LYS A 89 2.61 24.81 -21.75
CA LYS A 89 1.91 25.50 -20.67
C LYS A 89 2.89 25.94 -19.59
N TYR A 90 3.68 26.96 -19.90
CA TYR A 90 4.83 27.33 -19.07
C TYR A 90 4.46 28.01 -17.75
N ALA A 91 3.39 28.81 -17.71
CA ALA A 91 2.91 29.40 -16.45
C ALA A 91 2.38 28.36 -15.48
N ASP A 92 1.60 27.40 -15.98
CA ASP A 92 1.13 26.26 -15.19
C ASP A 92 2.31 25.45 -14.62
N ALA A 93 3.33 25.20 -15.43
CA ALA A 93 4.55 24.53 -14.98
C ALA A 93 5.28 25.33 -13.90
N GLU A 94 5.41 26.65 -14.05
CA GLU A 94 6.05 27.53 -13.05
C GLU A 94 5.30 27.48 -11.70
N PHE A 95 3.97 27.54 -11.75
CA PHE A 95 3.12 27.45 -10.55
C PHE A 95 3.35 26.13 -9.80
N LEU A 96 3.41 25.01 -10.51
CA LEU A 96 3.67 23.71 -9.88
C LEU A 96 5.09 23.58 -9.33
N LEU A 97 6.09 24.12 -10.01
CA LEU A 97 7.47 24.13 -9.48
C LEU A 97 7.56 24.92 -8.18
N LYS A 98 6.82 26.03 -8.03
CA LYS A 98 6.71 26.77 -6.76
C LYS A 98 6.09 25.92 -5.64
N ILE A 99 5.07 25.13 -5.95
CA ILE A 99 4.47 24.17 -4.99
C ILE A 99 5.49 23.10 -4.58
N VAL A 100 6.20 22.50 -5.56
CA VAL A 100 7.23 21.49 -5.30
C VAL A 100 8.35 22.06 -4.43
N LYS A 101 8.79 23.30 -4.67
CA LYS A 101 9.78 24.00 -3.84
C LYS A 101 9.32 24.20 -2.40
N GLY A 102 8.03 24.49 -2.18
CA GLY A 102 7.45 24.56 -0.82
C GLY A 102 7.39 23.20 -0.12
N LEU A 103 7.35 22.10 -0.88
CA LEU A 103 7.39 20.73 -0.34
C LEU A 103 8.82 20.27 -0.05
N ASP A 104 9.78 20.61 -0.89
CA ASP A 104 11.20 20.27 -0.74
C ASP A 104 12.08 21.25 -1.52
N GLU A 105 12.74 22.15 -0.80
CA GLU A 105 13.61 23.17 -1.39
C GLU A 105 14.96 22.61 -1.88
N LYS A 106 15.34 21.40 -1.42
CA LYS A 106 16.66 20.81 -1.70
C LYS A 106 16.67 19.92 -2.94
N ASP A 107 15.57 19.85 -3.68
CA ASP A 107 15.49 19.05 -4.89
C ASP A 107 16.45 19.59 -5.98
N LYS A 108 17.39 18.74 -6.40
CA LYS A 108 18.46 19.09 -7.35
C LYS A 108 17.95 19.42 -8.75
N MET A 109 16.74 18.95 -9.10
CA MET A 109 16.15 19.15 -10.42
C MET A 109 15.36 20.45 -10.52
N LEU A 110 14.87 21.00 -9.39
CA LEU A 110 14.13 22.27 -9.36
C LEU A 110 14.84 23.43 -10.09
N PRO A 111 16.09 23.81 -9.78
CA PRO A 111 16.73 24.96 -10.42
C PRO A 111 16.91 24.75 -11.94
N ILE A 112 17.10 23.51 -12.38
CA ILE A 112 17.22 23.17 -13.81
C ILE A 112 15.89 23.44 -14.51
N TRP A 113 14.78 23.01 -13.92
CA TRP A 113 13.45 23.18 -14.52
C TRP A 113 12.90 24.60 -14.39
N GLU A 114 13.16 25.29 -13.27
CA GLU A 114 12.85 26.72 -13.11
C GLU A 114 13.53 27.55 -14.19
N SER A 115 14.82 27.31 -14.44
CA SER A 115 15.57 27.99 -15.50
C SER A 115 15.01 27.69 -16.89
N LYS A 116 14.69 26.42 -17.19
CA LYS A 116 14.05 26.04 -18.47
C LYS A 116 12.72 26.74 -18.68
N VAL A 117 11.85 26.75 -17.67
CA VAL A 117 10.54 27.41 -17.71
C VAL A 117 10.70 28.91 -17.88
N ALA A 118 11.62 29.54 -17.14
CA ALA A 118 11.89 30.98 -17.23
C ALA A 118 12.40 31.39 -18.61
N THR A 119 13.30 30.61 -19.23
CA THR A 119 13.74 30.87 -20.61
C THR A 119 12.58 30.79 -21.58
N LYS A 120 11.73 29.75 -21.48
CA LYS A 120 10.56 29.62 -22.36
C LYS A 120 9.51 30.69 -22.13
N LEU A 121 9.32 31.16 -20.90
CA LEU A 121 8.43 32.29 -20.60
C LEU A 121 8.94 33.60 -21.20
N LYS A 122 10.27 33.82 -21.23
CA LYS A 122 10.87 34.99 -21.89
C LYS A 122 10.67 34.99 -23.40
N ASP A 123 10.71 33.80 -24.02
CA ASP A 123 10.49 33.63 -25.46
C ASP A 123 9.00 33.79 -25.86
N VAL A 124 8.07 33.66 -24.91
CA VAL A 124 6.62 33.76 -25.16
C VAL A 124 6.12 35.20 -24.88
N PRO A 125 5.38 35.82 -25.82
CA PRO A 125 4.81 37.16 -25.65
C PRO A 125 3.96 37.29 -24.38
N GLU A 126 3.94 38.48 -23.79
CA GLU A 126 3.23 38.76 -22.53
C GLU A 126 1.71 38.50 -22.58
N ASP A 127 1.12 38.55 -23.77
CA ASP A 127 -0.34 38.43 -23.99
C ASP A 127 -0.80 37.03 -24.43
N ASP A 128 0.10 36.04 -24.50
CA ASP A 128 -0.24 34.66 -24.89
C ASP A 128 -0.91 33.92 -23.72
N GLU A 129 -2.01 33.19 -23.99
CA GLU A 129 -2.75 32.38 -23.01
C GLU A 129 -1.85 31.40 -22.23
N LYS A 130 -0.69 31.03 -22.79
CA LYS A 130 0.34 30.18 -22.15
C LYS A 130 1.02 30.81 -20.92
N ARG A 131 0.87 32.12 -20.70
CA ARG A 131 1.32 32.82 -19.49
C ARG A 131 0.27 32.84 -18.37
N ARG A 132 -0.96 32.39 -18.62
CA ARG A 132 -2.02 32.35 -17.60
C ARG A 132 -2.01 31.00 -16.89
N VAL A 133 -1.98 31.03 -15.56
CA VAL A 133 -2.15 29.83 -14.74
C VAL A 133 -3.64 29.46 -14.75
N ASN A 134 -3.97 28.31 -15.31
CA ASN A 134 -5.35 27.81 -15.39
C ASN A 134 -5.57 26.54 -14.55
N ILE A 135 -4.51 26.05 -13.91
CA ILE A 135 -4.57 24.80 -13.15
C ILE A 135 -4.62 25.03 -11.63
N LYS A 136 -5.36 24.16 -10.94
CA LYS A 136 -5.37 24.08 -9.48
C LYS A 136 -4.22 23.22 -8.97
N GLU A 137 -3.82 23.49 -7.72
CA GLU A 137 -2.81 22.69 -6.99
C GLU A 137 -3.20 21.21 -6.92
N THR A 138 -4.47 20.91 -6.61
CA THR A 138 -5.02 19.56 -6.73
C THR A 138 -5.83 19.47 -8.02
N PRO A 139 -5.50 18.56 -8.95
CA PRO A 139 -6.35 18.31 -10.10
C PRO A 139 -7.65 17.62 -9.68
N ASP A 140 -8.79 18.09 -10.19
CA ASP A 140 -10.12 17.49 -10.05
C ASP A 140 -10.27 16.29 -11.03
N VAL A 141 -9.32 15.36 -11.03
CA VAL A 141 -9.35 14.19 -11.91
C VAL A 141 -10.02 13.04 -11.18
N GLU A 142 -11.18 12.62 -11.69
CA GLU A 142 -11.87 11.41 -11.24
C GLU A 142 -11.05 10.16 -11.54
N MET A 143 -11.03 9.23 -10.59
CA MET A 143 -10.27 7.98 -10.69
C MET A 143 -10.72 7.16 -11.91
N PRO A 144 -9.81 6.69 -12.78
CA PRO A 144 -10.19 5.82 -13.88
C PRO A 144 -10.69 4.49 -13.34
N SER A 145 -12.01 4.28 -13.42
CA SER A 145 -12.63 2.97 -13.33
C SER A 145 -12.56 2.31 -14.71
N ALA A 146 -11.44 1.66 -15.03
CA ALA A 146 -11.19 0.81 -16.23
C ALA A 146 -11.33 1.50 -17.63
N PRO A 147 -10.75 0.94 -18.71
CA PRO A 147 -10.08 1.73 -19.75
C PRO A 147 -10.99 2.20 -20.89
N VAL A 148 -10.86 3.46 -21.28
CA VAL A 148 -11.36 3.95 -22.58
C VAL A 148 -10.16 3.94 -23.55
N SER A 149 -10.28 3.14 -24.61
CA SER A 149 -9.34 3.11 -25.73
C SER A 149 -9.47 4.42 -26.51
N THR A 150 -8.36 5.13 -26.68
CA THR A 150 -8.24 6.37 -27.44
C THR A 150 -8.06 6.07 -28.94
N ALA A 151 -8.83 6.74 -29.79
CA ALA A 151 -8.52 6.93 -31.22
C ALA A 151 -8.49 8.45 -31.53
N PRO A 152 -7.56 8.95 -32.38
CA PRO A 152 -7.35 10.38 -32.60
C PRO A 152 -8.34 11.02 -33.62
N PRO A 153 -8.37 12.38 -33.72
CA PRO A 153 -9.55 13.13 -34.16
C PRO A 153 -9.52 13.54 -35.65
N LYS A 154 -10.69 13.57 -36.32
CA LYS A 154 -10.96 14.54 -37.39
C LYS A 154 -12.45 14.72 -37.73
N ALA A 155 -12.89 15.97 -37.59
CA ALA A 155 -13.87 16.76 -38.35
C ALA A 155 -15.37 16.37 -38.48
N GLU A 156 -16.16 17.39 -38.14
CA GLU A 156 -17.49 17.79 -38.61
C GLU A 156 -18.74 16.97 -38.22
N ALA A 157 -19.62 17.68 -37.50
CA ALA A 157 -20.99 17.29 -37.19
C ALA A 157 -21.86 17.17 -38.46
N PRO A 158 -22.90 16.32 -38.42
CA PRO A 158 -24.22 16.92 -38.21
C PRO A 158 -25.14 16.11 -37.26
N ALA A 159 -25.93 16.90 -36.52
CA ALA A 159 -27.26 16.71 -35.88
C ALA A 159 -27.75 15.32 -35.35
N PRO A 160 -28.52 15.32 -34.23
CA PRO A 160 -28.79 14.14 -33.43
C PRO A 160 -30.01 13.33 -33.91
N ALA A 161 -29.91 12.00 -33.83
CA ALA A 161 -31.03 11.05 -33.89
C ALA A 161 -31.18 10.35 -32.53
N PRO A 162 -32.38 9.84 -32.18
CA PRO A 162 -32.96 9.94 -30.85
C PRO A 162 -32.35 9.02 -29.79
N ALA A 163 -32.35 9.55 -28.56
CA ALA A 163 -31.94 8.86 -27.33
C ALA A 163 -32.65 7.50 -27.16
N GLN A 164 -31.87 6.43 -27.08
CA GLN A 164 -32.33 5.18 -26.48
C GLN A 164 -32.19 5.28 -24.96
N ALA A 165 -33.31 5.05 -24.27
CA ALA A 165 -33.40 5.02 -22.82
C ALA A 165 -32.46 3.97 -22.21
N PRO A 166 -31.85 4.23 -21.03
CA PRO A 166 -31.02 3.27 -20.33
C PRO A 166 -31.87 2.08 -19.87
N LYS A 167 -31.44 0.86 -20.19
CA LYS A 167 -32.07 -0.37 -19.70
C LYS A 167 -31.94 -0.44 -18.17
N PRO A 168 -33.02 -0.75 -17.43
CA PRO A 168 -32.97 -0.89 -15.98
C PRO A 168 -32.12 -2.10 -15.58
N VAL A 169 -31.16 -1.88 -14.68
CA VAL A 169 -30.30 -2.93 -14.13
C VAL A 169 -31.11 -3.72 -13.11
N ALA A 170 -31.34 -5.00 -13.38
CA ALA A 170 -32.05 -5.90 -12.48
C ALA A 170 -31.31 -6.10 -11.14
N PRO A 171 -31.97 -6.04 -9.97
CA PRO A 171 -31.33 -6.22 -8.67
C PRO A 171 -31.00 -7.70 -8.35
N THR A 172 -29.96 -7.94 -7.53
CA THR A 172 -29.50 -9.30 -7.16
C THR A 172 -30.38 -10.01 -6.10
N PRO A 173 -30.49 -11.36 -6.15
CA PRO A 173 -31.12 -12.19 -5.10
C PRO A 173 -30.32 -12.22 -3.79
N LYS A 174 -31.01 -12.51 -2.67
CA LYS A 174 -30.46 -12.56 -1.30
C LYS A 174 -29.26 -13.52 -1.16
N ASP A 175 -29.28 -14.68 -1.83
CA ASP A 175 -28.21 -15.69 -1.80
C ASP A 175 -26.87 -15.25 -2.39
N LYS A 176 -26.82 -14.08 -3.04
CA LYS A 176 -25.57 -13.50 -3.59
C LYS A 176 -25.04 -12.33 -2.80
N ILE A 177 -25.72 -11.92 -1.72
CA ILE A 177 -25.28 -10.82 -0.88
C ILE A 177 -24.16 -11.33 0.04
N LYS A 178 -22.97 -10.76 -0.12
CA LYS A 178 -21.80 -11.09 0.70
C LYS A 178 -21.44 -9.90 1.59
N THR A 179 -21.17 -10.17 2.85
CA THR A 179 -20.68 -9.17 3.81
C THR A 179 -19.20 -9.42 4.07
N ASP A 180 -18.41 -8.36 4.02
CA ASP A 180 -16.98 -8.36 4.33
C ASP A 180 -16.68 -7.16 5.23
N TRP A 181 -15.74 -7.28 6.15
CA TRP A 181 -15.35 -6.16 6.99
C TRP A 181 -13.84 -6.12 7.17
N TYR A 182 -13.30 -4.91 7.27
CA TYR A 182 -11.89 -4.69 7.61
C TYR A 182 -11.78 -3.50 8.54
N GLN A 183 -10.63 -3.36 9.19
CA GLN A 183 -10.39 -2.29 10.14
C GLN A 183 -9.05 -1.61 9.92
N SER A 184 -8.99 -0.36 10.36
CA SER A 184 -7.79 0.44 10.56
C SER A 184 -7.65 0.76 12.05
N PRO A 185 -6.56 1.41 12.50
CA PRO A 185 -6.40 1.80 13.90
C PRO A 185 -7.56 2.65 14.44
N ASP A 186 -8.18 3.46 13.58
CA ASP A 186 -9.20 4.45 13.96
C ASP A 186 -10.62 4.14 13.44
N THR A 187 -10.75 3.23 12.48
CA THR A 187 -12.03 3.01 11.78
C THR A 187 -12.28 1.54 11.50
N VAL A 188 -13.55 1.16 11.43
CA VAL A 188 -14.02 -0.15 10.99
C VAL A 188 -14.88 0.07 9.76
N THR A 189 -14.65 -0.68 8.68
CA THR A 189 -15.42 -0.57 7.45
C THR A 189 -16.11 -1.89 7.14
N LEU A 190 -17.45 -1.87 7.15
CA LEU A 190 -18.31 -2.96 6.74
C LEU A 190 -18.73 -2.75 5.27
N THR A 191 -18.57 -3.78 4.45
CA THR A 191 -18.93 -3.80 3.04
C THR A 191 -20.00 -4.86 2.79
N ILE A 192 -21.16 -4.43 2.30
CA ILE A 192 -22.26 -5.32 1.90
C ILE A 192 -22.32 -5.32 0.37
N MET A 193 -21.93 -6.42 -0.26
CA MET A 193 -21.98 -6.59 -1.72
C MET A 193 -23.41 -6.89 -2.18
N ALA A 194 -24.15 -5.84 -2.54
CA ALA A 194 -25.48 -5.94 -3.13
C ALA A 194 -25.50 -5.22 -4.50
N LYS A 195 -25.69 -5.97 -5.59
CA LYS A 195 -25.79 -5.40 -6.94
C LYS A 195 -27.20 -4.85 -7.18
N GLY A 196 -27.29 -3.60 -7.60
CA GLY A 196 -28.55 -2.93 -7.88
C GLY A 196 -29.30 -2.48 -6.61
N ALA A 197 -28.61 -2.30 -5.48
CA ALA A 197 -29.22 -1.70 -4.30
C ALA A 197 -29.63 -0.24 -4.63
N PRO A 198 -30.94 0.11 -4.54
CA PRO A 198 -31.41 1.44 -4.88
C PRO A 198 -30.94 2.46 -3.84
N LYS A 199 -30.10 3.42 -4.25
CA LYS A 199 -29.52 4.45 -3.38
C LYS A 199 -30.59 5.19 -2.55
N ASP A 200 -31.77 5.40 -3.12
CA ASP A 200 -32.88 6.13 -2.50
C ASP A 200 -33.70 5.33 -1.49
N LYS A 201 -33.46 4.01 -1.34
CA LYS A 201 -34.22 3.14 -0.42
C LYS A 201 -33.34 2.32 0.53
N VAL A 202 -32.08 2.69 0.69
CA VAL A 202 -31.19 2.10 1.70
C VAL A 202 -31.31 2.92 2.98
N SER A 203 -31.69 2.28 4.08
CA SER A 203 -31.60 2.86 5.42
C SER A 203 -30.33 2.37 6.11
N VAL A 204 -29.55 3.28 6.68
CA VAL A 204 -28.37 2.97 7.52
C VAL A 204 -28.50 3.75 8.81
N GLU A 205 -28.54 3.04 9.93
CA GLU A 205 -28.63 3.60 11.27
C GLU A 205 -27.35 3.26 12.05
N PHE A 206 -26.78 4.27 12.69
CA PHE A 206 -25.60 4.16 13.54
C PHE A 206 -25.99 4.39 14.98
N GLU A 207 -25.66 3.45 15.85
CA GLU A 207 -25.75 3.60 17.30
C GLU A 207 -24.36 3.48 17.93
N GLU A 208 -24.24 3.82 19.21
CA GLU A 208 -22.94 3.82 19.91
C GLU A 208 -22.25 2.45 19.88
N ARG A 209 -23.01 1.35 19.80
CA ARG A 209 -22.48 -0.03 19.71
C ARG A 209 -23.25 -0.90 18.71
N ALA A 210 -24.04 -0.33 17.81
CA ALA A 210 -24.78 -1.12 16.84
C ALA A 210 -24.80 -0.43 15.48
N VAL A 211 -24.91 -1.24 14.43
CA VAL A 211 -25.16 -0.75 13.08
C VAL A 211 -26.26 -1.58 12.43
N SER A 212 -27.27 -0.89 11.92
CA SER A 212 -28.42 -1.50 11.24
C SER A 212 -28.48 -0.99 9.81
N VAL A 213 -28.65 -1.91 8.86
CA VAL A 213 -28.71 -1.62 7.44
C VAL A 213 -29.89 -2.35 6.86
N SER A 214 -30.79 -1.63 6.20
CA SER A 214 -31.92 -2.25 5.52
C SER A 214 -32.12 -1.71 4.11
N PHE A 215 -32.49 -2.57 3.17
CA PHE A 215 -32.84 -2.18 1.80
C PHE A 215 -33.70 -3.23 1.09
N PRO A 216 -34.55 -2.83 0.13
CA PRO A 216 -35.43 -3.76 -0.58
C PRO A 216 -34.66 -4.65 -1.57
N VAL A 217 -35.03 -5.93 -1.64
CA VAL A 217 -34.46 -6.94 -2.56
C VAL A 217 -35.58 -7.54 -3.41
N VAL A 218 -35.25 -8.07 -4.61
CA VAL A 218 -36.25 -8.53 -5.61
C VAL A 218 -36.99 -9.79 -5.19
N ASP A 219 -36.42 -10.59 -4.27
CA ASP A 219 -36.95 -11.90 -3.86
C ASP A 219 -37.54 -11.92 -2.43
N SER A 220 -37.24 -10.90 -1.62
CA SER A 220 -37.68 -10.77 -0.24
C SER A 220 -37.88 -9.29 0.05
N SER A 221 -39.00 -8.93 0.67
CA SER A 221 -39.45 -7.54 0.83
C SER A 221 -38.37 -6.59 1.37
N GLU A 222 -37.43 -7.10 2.18
CA GLU A 222 -36.29 -6.33 2.67
C GLU A 222 -35.11 -7.26 3.02
N TYR A 223 -33.88 -6.81 2.75
CA TYR A 223 -32.65 -7.35 3.34
C TYR A 223 -32.26 -6.45 4.50
N SER A 224 -32.14 -7.03 5.68
CA SER A 224 -31.70 -6.37 6.90
C SER A 224 -30.41 -7.02 7.39
N TYR A 225 -29.37 -6.22 7.61
CA TYR A 225 -28.16 -6.60 8.31
C TYR A 225 -28.06 -5.78 9.58
N ASN A 226 -27.90 -6.45 10.72
CA ASN A 226 -27.76 -5.83 12.02
C ASN A 226 -26.54 -6.45 12.70
N ALA A 227 -25.60 -5.60 13.10
CA ALA A 227 -24.48 -5.99 13.94
C ALA A 227 -24.63 -5.29 15.28
N ASP A 228 -25.11 -6.04 16.27
CA ASP A 228 -25.37 -5.61 17.64
C ASP A 228 -25.09 -6.78 18.63
N PRO A 229 -24.19 -6.61 19.62
CA PRO A 229 -23.31 -5.47 19.85
C PRO A 229 -22.04 -5.54 18.99
N LEU A 230 -21.62 -4.40 18.45
CA LEU A 230 -20.29 -4.19 17.89
C LEU A 230 -19.23 -4.44 18.96
N TYR A 231 -18.07 -4.92 18.51
CA TYR A 231 -16.94 -5.28 19.38
C TYR A 231 -16.56 -4.16 20.37
N GLU A 232 -16.56 -2.90 19.91
CA GLU A 232 -16.36 -1.73 20.77
C GLU A 232 -17.24 -0.56 20.35
N LYS A 233 -17.35 0.45 21.22
CA LYS A 233 -18.05 1.70 20.94
C LYS A 233 -17.54 2.40 19.69
N ILE A 234 -18.46 2.91 18.88
CA ILE A 234 -18.22 3.74 17.71
C ILE A 234 -18.73 5.17 17.98
N ASP A 235 -18.24 6.14 17.19
CA ASP A 235 -18.74 7.51 17.15
C ASP A 235 -19.75 7.64 15.99
N PRO A 236 -21.07 7.67 16.27
CA PRO A 236 -22.09 7.75 15.22
C PRO A 236 -21.98 9.05 14.41
N SER A 237 -21.53 10.15 15.03
CA SER A 237 -21.44 11.46 14.39
C SER A 237 -20.35 11.54 13.33
N GLN A 238 -19.30 10.72 13.48
CA GLN A 238 -18.18 10.65 12.54
C GLN A 238 -18.23 9.39 11.66
N SER A 239 -19.27 8.58 11.81
CA SER A 239 -19.52 7.42 10.97
C SER A 239 -20.26 7.84 9.70
N LYS A 240 -19.95 7.19 8.58
CA LYS A 240 -20.46 7.55 7.25
C LYS A 240 -20.74 6.31 6.42
N TYR A 241 -21.69 6.40 5.49
CA TYR A 241 -21.97 5.33 4.54
C TYR A 241 -21.88 5.83 3.10
N ARG A 242 -21.61 4.92 2.17
CA ARG A 242 -21.54 5.16 0.73
C ARG A 242 -22.21 4.02 0.00
N ILE A 243 -23.21 4.35 -0.79
CA ILE A 243 -23.94 3.38 -1.61
C ILE A 243 -23.43 3.46 -3.04
N THR A 244 -23.07 2.32 -3.59
CA THR A 244 -22.67 2.14 -4.99
C THR A 244 -23.56 1.09 -5.66
N PRO A 245 -23.66 1.06 -7.00
CA PRO A 245 -24.48 0.09 -7.72
C PRO A 245 -24.12 -1.38 -7.46
N THR A 246 -22.96 -1.65 -6.89
CA THR A 246 -22.43 -3.01 -6.63
C THR A 246 -22.29 -3.36 -5.15
N LYS A 247 -22.28 -2.37 -4.25
CA LYS A 247 -22.05 -2.55 -2.82
C LYS A 247 -22.47 -1.33 -2.00
N ILE A 248 -22.70 -1.55 -0.72
CA ILE A 248 -22.91 -0.55 0.33
C ILE A 248 -21.69 -0.61 1.24
N GLU A 249 -20.98 0.50 1.40
CA GLU A 249 -19.81 0.63 2.27
C GLU A 249 -20.17 1.49 3.47
N ILE A 250 -19.92 1.00 4.68
CA ILE A 250 -20.26 1.65 5.93
C ILE A 250 -18.97 1.79 6.74
N THR A 251 -18.52 3.02 6.93
CA THR A 251 -17.32 3.35 7.69
C THR A 251 -17.73 3.87 9.06
N MET A 252 -17.45 3.08 10.09
CA MET A 252 -17.66 3.41 11.48
C MET A 252 -16.36 3.92 12.10
N ARG A 253 -16.40 5.04 12.81
CA ARG A 253 -15.23 5.54 13.54
C ARG A 253 -15.19 4.93 14.93
N LYS A 254 -14.07 4.35 15.33
CA LYS A 254 -13.89 3.79 16.68
C LYS A 254 -13.87 4.93 17.69
N ALA A 255 -14.58 4.79 18.81
CA ALA A 255 -14.49 5.75 19.91
C ALA A 255 -13.10 5.69 20.59
N THR A 256 -12.51 4.49 20.65
CA THR A 256 -11.16 4.25 21.18
C THR A 256 -10.18 3.98 20.04
N THR A 257 -9.41 5.00 19.68
CA THR A 257 -8.32 4.91 18.70
C THR A 257 -7.23 3.93 19.16
N GLY A 258 -6.77 3.08 18.24
CA GLY A 258 -5.65 2.15 18.48
C GLY A 258 -6.08 0.75 18.91
N MET A 259 -7.37 0.53 19.17
CA MET A 259 -7.90 -0.79 19.55
C MET A 259 -8.13 -1.66 18.31
N LYS A 260 -7.58 -2.88 18.31
CA LYS A 260 -7.81 -3.88 17.26
C LYS A 260 -9.03 -4.73 17.63
N TRP A 261 -10.02 -4.77 16.75
CA TRP A 261 -11.22 -5.61 16.89
C TRP A 261 -10.89 -7.01 16.41
N HIS A 262 -11.11 -8.04 17.22
CA HIS A 262 -10.87 -9.43 16.79
C HIS A 262 -12.02 -9.96 15.91
N ASP A 263 -13.22 -9.45 16.14
CA ASP A 263 -14.42 -9.70 15.35
C ASP A 263 -15.20 -8.38 15.16
N LEU A 264 -16.14 -8.34 14.20
CA LEU A 264 -17.01 -7.17 14.00
C LEU A 264 -18.03 -7.02 15.14
N GLU A 265 -18.56 -8.15 15.57
CA GLU A 265 -19.52 -8.30 16.66
C GLU A 265 -18.80 -8.85 17.89
N HIS A 266 -19.27 -8.48 19.07
CA HIS A 266 -18.73 -9.04 20.30
C HIS A 266 -19.13 -10.52 20.39
N PRO A 267 -18.20 -11.46 20.60
CA PRO A 267 -18.47 -12.91 20.57
C PRO A 267 -19.44 -13.37 21.67
N ASP A 268 -19.62 -12.57 22.71
CA ASP A 268 -20.67 -12.72 23.70
C ASP A 268 -21.72 -11.62 23.47
N GLY A 269 -22.88 -11.97 22.89
CA GLY A 269 -24.05 -11.09 22.73
C GLY A 269 -24.72 -10.69 24.04
N ASN A 270 -23.96 -10.44 25.11
CA ASN A 270 -24.43 -9.91 26.37
C ASN A 270 -23.28 -9.23 27.13
N ILE A 271 -23.14 -7.90 27.00
CA ILE A 271 -22.33 -7.12 27.93
C ILE A 271 -23.28 -6.55 28.98
N THR A 272 -23.36 -7.22 30.12
CA THR A 272 -23.98 -6.69 31.34
C THR A 272 -23.38 -5.33 31.65
N ILE A 273 -24.16 -4.26 31.48
CA ILE A 273 -23.83 -2.94 32.00
C ILE A 273 -23.75 -3.09 33.53
N THR A 274 -22.55 -3.14 34.07
CA THR A 274 -22.35 -3.14 35.52
C THR A 274 -21.80 -1.77 35.91
N GLN A 275 -22.72 -0.84 36.21
CA GLN A 275 -22.44 0.20 37.19
C GLN A 275 -22.23 -0.50 38.55
N ALA A 276 -21.10 -0.25 39.19
CA ALA A 276 -20.94 -0.48 40.64
C ALA A 276 -21.81 0.54 41.42
N PRO A 277 -22.19 0.33 42.70
CA PRO A 277 -21.58 -0.59 43.67
C PRO A 277 -22.60 -1.50 44.41
N ASP A 278 -22.15 -2.60 45.02
CA ASP A 278 -22.19 -2.82 46.48
C ASP A 278 -21.67 -4.24 46.83
N ALA A 279 -21.21 -4.37 48.06
CA ALA A 279 -20.43 -5.46 48.63
C ALA A 279 -21.11 -6.84 48.67
N SER A 280 -20.34 -7.90 48.39
CA SER A 280 -20.05 -9.02 49.32
C SER A 280 -19.35 -10.20 48.60
N LEU A 281 -18.16 -10.57 49.09
CA LEU A 281 -17.55 -11.90 48.94
C LEU A 281 -17.86 -12.72 50.23
N PRO A 282 -17.55 -14.04 50.33
CA PRO A 282 -16.89 -14.95 49.38
C PRO A 282 -17.59 -16.32 49.22
N VAL A 283 -17.08 -17.21 48.34
CA VAL A 283 -16.51 -18.52 48.72
C VAL A 283 -15.91 -19.24 47.49
N ARG A 284 -14.71 -19.79 47.73
CA ARG A 284 -13.85 -20.61 46.87
C ARG A 284 -14.48 -21.96 46.52
N MET A 285 -14.09 -22.55 45.38
CA MET A 285 -13.56 -23.93 45.32
C MET A 285 -12.71 -24.13 44.07
N SER A 286 -11.55 -24.73 44.31
CA SER A 286 -10.47 -25.09 43.40
C SER A 286 -10.75 -26.40 42.69
N LYS A 287 -10.23 -26.59 41.47
CA LYS A 287 -9.64 -27.87 41.08
C LYS A 287 -8.61 -27.73 39.96
N ASP A 288 -7.39 -28.15 40.30
CA ASP A 288 -6.22 -28.36 39.47
C ASP A 288 -6.47 -29.20 38.22
N THR A 289 -5.76 -28.88 37.14
CA THR A 289 -5.04 -29.85 36.30
C THR A 289 -3.88 -29.16 35.57
N ALA A 290 -2.68 -29.69 35.77
CA ALA A 290 -1.43 -29.25 35.12
C ALA A 290 -1.38 -29.64 33.63
N PRO A 291 -0.64 -28.90 32.77
CA PRO A 291 -0.49 -29.28 31.37
C PRO A 291 0.45 -30.48 31.22
N ALA A 292 -0.10 -31.60 30.75
CA ALA A 292 0.66 -32.78 30.34
C ALA A 292 1.22 -32.58 28.93
N TYR A 293 2.55 -32.63 28.82
CA TYR A 293 3.29 -32.80 27.57
C TYR A 293 3.12 -34.23 27.04
N PRO A 294 2.93 -34.45 25.72
CA PRO A 294 3.32 -35.70 25.10
C PRO A 294 4.51 -35.49 24.15
N THR A 295 5.60 -36.14 24.53
CA THR A 295 6.69 -36.62 23.67
C THR A 295 6.17 -37.37 22.43
N SER A 296 6.70 -37.04 21.24
CA SER A 296 6.84 -38.02 20.14
C SER A 296 7.82 -37.56 19.06
N SER A 297 9.08 -37.93 19.24
CA SER A 297 10.12 -37.85 18.22
C SER A 297 9.93 -38.99 17.21
N LYS A 298 9.38 -38.71 16.03
CA LYS A 298 9.45 -39.57 14.84
C LYS A 298 10.04 -38.81 13.65
N SER A 299 11.30 -38.41 13.77
CA SER A 299 12.20 -38.19 12.64
C SER A 299 13.63 -38.26 13.15
N GLY A 300 14.34 -39.31 12.78
CA GLY A 300 15.78 -39.45 13.02
C GLY A 300 16.60 -38.42 12.24
N ALA A 301 17.91 -38.42 12.53
CA ALA A 301 18.92 -37.43 12.16
C ALA A 301 18.74 -36.80 10.77
N LYS A 302 18.45 -35.49 10.77
CA LYS A 302 18.33 -34.66 9.57
C LYS A 302 19.73 -34.41 9.01
N ASN A 303 19.96 -34.84 7.76
CA ASN A 303 21.22 -34.64 7.06
C ASN A 303 21.27 -33.21 6.50
N TRP A 304 22.10 -32.35 7.08
CA TRP A 304 22.13 -30.89 6.82
C TRP A 304 22.84 -30.48 5.51
N ASP A 305 23.50 -31.40 4.82
CA ASP A 305 24.20 -31.14 3.54
C ASP A 305 23.26 -30.95 2.33
N LYS A 306 21.93 -31.07 2.52
CA LYS A 306 20.94 -30.97 1.43
C LYS A 306 19.93 -29.83 1.56
N VAL A 307 20.03 -29.01 2.60
CA VAL A 307 19.09 -27.90 2.85
C VAL A 307 19.64 -26.54 2.39
N VAL A 308 20.95 -26.41 2.18
CA VAL A 308 21.58 -25.12 1.82
C VAL A 308 21.28 -24.68 0.38
N VAL A 309 20.79 -25.56 -0.49
CA VAL A 309 20.54 -25.21 -1.91
C VAL A 309 19.12 -24.68 -2.15
N ASN A 310 18.18 -24.88 -1.23
CA ASN A 310 16.76 -24.54 -1.48
C ASN A 310 16.19 -23.40 -0.61
N ASP A 311 16.88 -22.96 0.45
CA ASP A 311 16.40 -21.88 1.34
C ASP A 311 17.02 -20.50 1.04
N LEU A 312 17.62 -20.32 -0.14
CA LEU A 312 18.20 -19.02 -0.56
C LEU A 312 17.25 -18.13 -1.37
N ASP A 313 15.97 -18.51 -1.53
CA ASP A 313 14.96 -17.71 -2.26
C ASP A 313 13.93 -17.02 -1.36
N ASP A 314 13.94 -17.25 -0.04
CA ASP A 314 13.08 -16.51 0.89
C ASP A 314 13.70 -15.16 1.22
N LYS A 315 13.36 -14.22 0.35
CA LYS A 315 13.64 -12.78 0.42
C LYS A 315 12.81 -12.10 1.52
N ASP A 316 12.90 -12.58 2.75
CA ASP A 316 12.49 -11.78 3.90
C ASP A 316 13.63 -10.81 4.22
N GLU A 317 13.45 -9.59 3.73
CA GLU A 317 14.22 -8.39 4.03
C GLU A 317 13.99 -8.03 5.51
N ILE A 318 14.59 -8.82 6.40
CA ILE A 318 14.82 -8.42 7.79
C ILE A 318 15.85 -7.29 7.70
N GLU A 319 15.43 -6.08 8.10
CA GLU A 319 16.29 -4.94 8.39
C GLU A 319 17.44 -5.40 9.29
N GLY A 320 18.59 -5.67 8.67
CA GLY A 320 19.82 -6.11 9.31
C GLY A 320 20.94 -5.23 8.79
N ASP A 321 21.47 -4.42 9.72
CA ASP A 321 22.69 -3.62 9.73
C ASP A 321 23.66 -3.78 8.53
N GLU A 322 24.30 -2.69 8.09
CA GLU A 322 25.22 -2.64 6.93
C GLU A 322 26.28 -3.77 6.95
N THR A 323 26.62 -4.25 8.13
CA THR A 323 27.44 -5.44 8.39
C THR A 323 26.87 -6.71 7.74
N SER A 324 25.58 -6.99 7.88
CA SER A 324 24.89 -8.16 7.31
C SER A 324 24.89 -8.15 5.78
N HIS A 325 24.80 -6.97 5.17
CA HIS A 325 24.92 -6.82 3.72
C HIS A 325 26.36 -7.12 3.25
N PHE A 326 27.37 -6.63 3.99
CA PHE A 326 28.77 -6.95 3.73
C PHE A 326 29.05 -8.47 3.81
N PHE A 327 28.54 -9.17 4.84
CA PHE A 327 28.69 -10.63 4.96
C PHE A 327 27.97 -11.39 3.84
N LYS A 328 26.76 -10.98 3.45
CA LYS A 328 26.03 -11.61 2.32
C LYS A 328 26.78 -11.47 1.01
N GLN A 329 27.34 -10.28 0.75
CA GLN A 329 28.12 -10.04 -0.46
C GLN A 329 29.43 -10.85 -0.47
N LEU A 330 30.14 -10.90 0.66
CA LEU A 330 31.37 -11.69 0.80
C LEU A 330 31.13 -13.20 0.64
N TYR A 331 30.03 -13.71 1.22
CA TYR A 331 29.66 -15.12 1.16
C TYR A 331 29.21 -15.52 -0.26
N SER A 332 28.41 -14.68 -0.93
CA SER A 332 27.90 -14.96 -2.29
C SER A 332 28.99 -15.04 -3.37
N GLY A 333 30.11 -14.34 -3.17
CA GLY A 333 31.25 -14.35 -4.09
C GLY A 333 32.38 -15.32 -3.73
N ALA A 334 32.30 -15.99 -2.58
CA ALA A 334 33.35 -16.87 -2.07
C ALA A 334 33.26 -18.29 -2.64
N THR A 335 34.40 -18.97 -2.76
CA THR A 335 34.41 -20.39 -3.14
C THR A 335 33.75 -21.26 -2.06
N PRO A 336 33.23 -22.46 -2.39
CA PRO A 336 32.56 -23.32 -1.41
C PRO A 336 33.43 -23.64 -0.18
N GLU A 337 34.75 -23.66 -0.35
CA GLU A 337 35.71 -23.88 0.72
C GLU A 337 35.88 -22.66 1.63
N GLN A 338 35.87 -21.46 1.06
CA GLN A 338 35.91 -20.18 1.78
C GLN A 338 34.60 -19.92 2.55
N GLN A 339 33.45 -20.27 1.96
CA GLN A 339 32.15 -20.21 2.63
C GLN A 339 32.10 -21.09 3.88
N ARG A 340 32.69 -22.29 3.79
CA ARG A 340 32.83 -23.20 4.93
C ARG A 340 33.74 -22.60 6.01
N ALA A 341 34.85 -21.96 5.62
CA ALA A 341 35.77 -21.30 6.55
C ALA A 341 35.11 -20.15 7.31
N MET A 342 34.32 -19.33 6.60
CA MET A 342 33.59 -18.21 7.16
C MET A 342 32.55 -18.67 8.20
N MET A 343 31.73 -19.68 7.87
CA MET A 343 30.73 -20.19 8.81
C MET A 343 31.37 -20.85 10.03
N LYS A 344 32.44 -21.62 9.84
CA LYS A 344 33.13 -22.30 10.94
C LYS A 344 33.80 -21.30 11.88
N SER A 345 34.52 -20.32 11.35
CA SER A 345 35.18 -19.28 12.15
C SER A 345 34.18 -18.39 12.88
N TYR A 346 33.09 -18.00 12.22
CA TYR A 346 32.03 -17.22 12.84
C TYR A 346 31.33 -17.97 13.98
N GLN A 347 31.06 -19.27 13.80
CA GLN A 347 30.40 -20.09 14.81
C GLN A 347 31.33 -20.44 15.99
N GLU A 348 32.61 -20.73 15.75
CA GLU A 348 33.57 -21.05 16.81
C GLU A 348 34.00 -19.82 17.62
N SER A 349 34.09 -18.64 16.98
CA SER A 349 34.45 -17.39 17.66
C SER A 349 33.27 -16.72 18.38
N GLY A 350 32.05 -17.24 18.24
CA GLY A 350 30.84 -16.60 18.78
C GLY A 350 30.48 -15.29 18.07
N GLY A 351 30.87 -15.15 16.80
CA GLY A 351 30.53 -14.02 15.95
C GLY A 351 31.51 -12.85 15.94
N THR A 352 32.69 -13.00 16.56
CA THR A 352 33.68 -11.92 16.67
C THR A 352 34.82 -11.99 15.65
N VAL A 353 35.08 -13.16 15.05
CA VAL A 353 36.18 -13.36 14.09
C VAL A 353 35.68 -14.05 12.82
N LEU A 354 35.92 -13.43 11.67
CA LEU A 354 35.64 -13.98 10.33
C LEU A 354 36.93 -14.30 9.60
N SER A 355 37.14 -15.56 9.23
CA SER A 355 38.29 -16.00 8.43
C SER A 355 37.84 -16.69 7.14
N THR A 356 38.54 -16.40 6.04
CA THR A 356 38.23 -16.92 4.70
C THR A 356 39.15 -18.07 4.28
N ASP A 357 40.17 -18.40 5.07
CA ASP A 357 41.18 -19.43 4.76
C ASP A 357 40.89 -20.77 5.45
N TRP A 358 40.27 -21.70 4.71
CA TRP A 358 39.93 -23.05 5.22
C TRP A 358 41.14 -23.83 5.71
N SER A 359 42.30 -23.67 5.07
CA SER A 359 43.55 -24.34 5.48
C SER A 359 43.99 -23.98 6.90
N ASN A 360 43.59 -22.81 7.42
CA ASN A 360 43.96 -22.33 8.74
C ASN A 360 42.90 -22.66 9.80
N VAL A 361 41.62 -22.55 9.46
CA VAL A 361 40.49 -22.79 10.40
C VAL A 361 39.91 -24.20 10.33
N GLY A 362 40.28 -25.00 9.33
CA GLY A 362 39.83 -26.37 9.17
C GLY A 362 40.28 -27.28 10.32
N ASN A 363 41.52 -27.10 10.80
CA ASN A 363 42.13 -27.94 11.84
C ASN A 363 42.43 -27.21 13.16
N LYS A 364 42.21 -25.90 13.27
CA LYS A 364 42.43 -25.11 14.48
C LYS A 364 41.12 -24.45 14.93
N THR A 365 40.84 -24.47 16.23
CA THR A 365 39.71 -23.75 16.83
C THR A 365 40.01 -22.26 16.83
N VAL A 366 39.08 -21.46 16.31
CA VAL A 366 39.20 -20.00 16.34
C VAL A 366 38.76 -19.49 17.70
N VAL A 367 39.72 -18.99 18.49
CA VAL A 367 39.46 -18.44 19.83
C VAL A 367 38.84 -17.03 19.69
N PRO A 368 37.81 -16.68 20.48
CA PRO A 368 37.21 -15.35 20.43
C PRO A 368 38.22 -14.27 20.84
N GLU A 369 38.49 -13.31 19.98
CA GLU A 369 39.20 -12.07 20.34
C GLU A 369 38.16 -10.93 20.44
N PRO A 370 37.71 -10.56 21.64
CA PRO A 370 36.77 -9.46 21.82
C PRO A 370 37.47 -8.10 21.57
N PRO A 371 36.74 -7.09 21.06
CA PRO A 371 37.25 -5.73 20.89
C PRO A 371 37.74 -5.13 22.22
N GLU A 372 38.77 -4.29 22.17
CA GLU A 372 39.49 -3.73 23.33
C GLU A 372 38.51 -3.06 24.33
N GLY A 373 38.29 -3.73 25.48
CA GLY A 373 37.43 -3.23 26.57
C GLY A 373 36.33 -4.18 27.09
N MET A 374 36.12 -5.37 26.54
CA MET A 374 35.13 -6.33 27.07
C MET A 374 35.72 -7.73 27.31
N GLU A 375 35.64 -8.21 28.54
CA GLU A 375 36.10 -9.55 28.93
C GLU A 375 35.00 -10.62 28.69
N ALA A 376 35.37 -11.70 28.00
CA ALA A 376 34.49 -12.83 27.77
C ALA A 376 34.34 -13.71 29.02
N LYS A 377 33.13 -13.73 29.62
CA LYS A 377 32.78 -14.74 30.63
C LYS A 377 32.37 -16.05 29.98
N LYS A 378 33.10 -17.13 30.25
CA LYS A 378 32.68 -18.50 29.96
C LYS A 378 31.60 -18.92 30.96
N TYR A 379 30.42 -19.27 30.47
CA TYR A 379 29.42 -19.98 31.25
C TYR A 379 29.77 -21.47 31.28
N SER A 380 29.91 -22.03 32.47
CA SER A 380 30.13 -23.46 32.70
C SER A 380 28.86 -24.05 33.28
N GLY A 381 28.29 -25.05 32.58
CA GLY A 381 27.30 -26.00 33.11
C GLY A 381 25.87 -25.50 33.17
#